data_AF-A0A9N9CMQ1-F1
#
_entry.id   AF-A0A9N9CMQ1-F1
#
_cell.length_a   1.000
_cell.length_b   1.000
_cell.length_c   1.000
_cell.angle_alpha   90.00
_cell.angle_beta   90.00
_cell.angle_gamma   90.00
#
_symmetry.space_group_name_H-M   'P 1'
#
loop_
_entity.id
_entity.type
_entity.pdbx_description
1 polymer ?
#
loop_
_entity_poly.entity_id
_entity_poly.type
_entity_poly.pdbx_seq_one_letter_code
_entity_poly.pdbx_strand_id
1 'polypeptide(L)'
;IHGIITDGGKFPNVIPDHTSGKFIIRAATAEDLRNLRPRVVKCFEAAAEATGARLELTWGMEICDVKINEPLATRYENYMRTKFGVEIKSKEFQLSLPSASTDQGNVTYAIPGFHPFYNIHVDWANLNHTPGFTEAAGKEIAHVETIKATKGMTLVGLDFLIDEEFAKEVKTDFEGIKAVK
;
A
#
# COMPACT_ATOMS: atom_id res chain seq x y z
N ILE A 1 14.68 5.09 1.35
CA ILE A 1 14.36 6.02 2.45
C ILE A 1 14.02 7.35 1.80
N HIS A 2 12.88 7.93 2.13
CA HIS A 2 12.47 9.24 1.63
C HIS A 2 12.43 10.20 2.80
N GLY A 3 12.70 11.48 2.59
CA GLY A 3 12.53 12.43 3.67
C GLY A 3 12.75 13.87 3.25
N ILE A 4 12.34 14.76 4.15
CA ILE A 4 12.50 16.21 4.04
C ILE A 4 13.06 16.74 5.36
N ILE A 5 13.80 17.84 5.27
CA ILE A 5 14.13 18.67 6.43
C ILE A 5 12.96 19.64 6.61
N THR A 6 12.32 19.60 7.77
CA THR A 6 11.21 20.51 8.11
C THR A 6 11.70 21.75 8.85
N ASP A 7 12.83 21.65 9.54
CA ASP A 7 13.57 22.80 10.07
C ASP A 7 15.08 22.53 9.99
N GLY A 8 15.79 23.35 9.22
CA GLY A 8 17.24 23.25 9.04
C GLY A 8 18.02 24.40 9.67
N GLY A 9 17.37 25.24 10.48
CA GLY A 9 17.91 26.50 10.97
C GLY A 9 17.38 27.71 10.18
N LYS A 10 17.56 28.91 10.74
CA LYS A 10 16.98 30.16 10.22
C LYS A 10 17.97 31.04 9.46
N PHE A 11 19.25 31.03 9.84
CA PHE A 11 20.27 31.90 9.28
C PHE A 11 21.57 31.14 9.05
N PRO A 12 22.32 31.45 7.97
CA PRO A 12 23.53 30.70 7.60
C PRO A 12 24.72 30.93 8.55
N ASN A 13 24.70 32.00 9.34
CA ASN A 13 25.77 32.40 10.25
C ASN A 13 25.44 32.16 11.73
N VAL A 14 24.33 31.47 12.02
CA VAL A 14 23.90 31.12 13.39
C VAL A 14 23.83 29.60 13.48
N ILE A 15 24.51 29.02 14.48
CA ILE A 15 24.44 27.59 14.75
C ILE A 15 23.00 27.27 15.20
N PRO A 16 22.26 26.38 14.51
CA PRO A 16 20.92 26.02 14.92
C PRO A 16 20.91 25.29 16.27
N ASP A 17 19.99 25.67 17.15
CA ASP A 17 19.71 24.98 18.43
C ASP A 17 18.69 23.84 18.28
N HIS A 18 17.95 23.82 17.16
CA HIS A 18 17.00 22.78 16.81
C HIS A 18 17.00 22.52 15.30
N THR A 19 16.93 21.24 14.92
CA THR A 19 16.61 20.81 13.56
C THR A 19 15.59 19.68 13.60
N SER A 20 14.78 19.56 12.55
CA SER A 20 13.79 18.49 12.43
C SER A 20 13.64 18.06 10.98
N GLY A 21 13.22 16.80 10.81
CA GLY A 21 12.88 16.26 9.51
C GLY A 21 11.80 15.19 9.61
N LYS A 22 11.16 14.90 8.48
CA LYS A 22 10.19 13.82 8.34
C LYS A 22 10.76 12.79 7.38
N PHE A 23 10.86 11.55 7.83
CA PHE A 23 11.44 10.45 7.07
C PHE A 23 10.47 9.27 6.98
N ILE A 24 10.41 8.66 5.80
CA ILE A 24 9.68 7.43 5.52
C ILE A 24 10.70 6.33 5.20
N ILE A 25 10.64 5.27 6.00
CA ILE A 25 11.40 4.04 5.78
C ILE A 25 10.47 3.07 5.07
N ARG A 26 10.90 2.52 3.93
CA ARG A 26 10.13 1.57 3.12
C ARG A 26 11.02 0.39 2.77
N ALA A 27 10.43 -0.79 2.80
CA ALA A 27 11.01 -2.03 2.31
C ALA A 27 9.94 -2.82 1.54
N ALA A 28 10.31 -3.93 0.92
CA ALA A 28 9.39 -4.76 0.13
C ALA A 28 8.37 -5.49 1.02
N THR A 29 8.81 -5.94 2.20
CA THR A 29 7.97 -6.63 3.18
C THR A 29 8.03 -5.95 4.55
N ALA A 30 7.03 -6.20 5.40
CA ALA A 30 7.04 -5.72 6.79
C ALA A 30 8.21 -6.29 7.60
N GLU A 31 8.66 -7.51 7.30
CA GLU A 31 9.84 -8.12 7.93
C GLU A 31 11.12 -7.36 7.55
N ASP A 32 11.34 -7.12 6.27
CA ASP A 32 12.48 -6.33 5.80
C ASP A 32 12.47 -4.92 6.39
N LEU A 33 11.28 -4.33 6.56
CA LEU A 33 11.14 -3.02 7.20
C LEU A 33 11.58 -3.05 8.66
N ARG A 34 11.20 -4.10 9.41
CA ARG A 34 11.62 -4.30 10.82
C ARG A 34 13.12 -4.54 10.94
N ASN A 35 13.74 -5.17 9.95
CA ASN A 35 15.19 -5.36 9.89
C ASN A 35 15.93 -4.06 9.49
N LEU A 36 15.35 -3.24 8.61
CA LEU A 36 15.94 -2.00 8.13
C LEU A 36 15.84 -0.87 9.17
N ARG A 37 14.70 -0.76 9.86
CA ARG A 37 14.41 0.36 10.78
C ARG A 37 15.51 0.56 11.85
N PRO A 38 15.99 -0.45 12.59
CA PRO A 38 17.06 -0.27 13.57
C PRO A 38 18.35 0.29 12.98
N ARG A 39 18.68 -0.06 11.72
CA ARG A 39 19.88 0.45 11.05
C ARG A 39 19.76 1.94 10.76
N VAL A 40 18.58 2.39 10.34
CA VAL A 40 18.30 3.81 10.10
C VAL A 40 18.32 4.59 11.42
N VAL A 41 17.73 4.05 12.48
CA VAL A 41 17.75 4.65 13.82
C VAL A 41 19.19 4.84 14.31
N LYS A 42 20.05 3.83 14.15
CA LYS A 42 21.48 3.93 14.51
C LYS A 42 22.22 5.06 13.79
N CYS A 43 21.85 5.40 12.55
CA CYS A 43 22.44 6.54 11.85
C CYS A 43 22.08 7.87 12.54
N PHE A 44 20.83 8.04 12.98
CA PHE A 44 20.40 9.23 13.71
C PHE A 44 21.03 9.30 15.11
N GLU A 45 21.10 8.16 15.81
CA GLU A 45 21.77 8.07 17.12
C GLU A 45 23.25 8.41 17.02
N ALA A 46 23.96 7.90 16.00
CA ALA A 46 25.37 8.21 15.78
C ALA A 46 25.61 9.70 15.51
N ALA A 47 24.73 10.35 14.74
CA ALA A 47 24.83 11.79 14.48
C ALA A 47 24.60 12.62 15.74
N ALA A 48 23.62 12.23 16.56
CA ALA A 48 23.34 12.88 17.84
C ALA A 48 24.53 12.74 18.81
N GLU A 49 25.07 11.53 18.95
CA GLU A 49 26.24 11.24 19.77
C GLU A 49 27.45 12.06 19.32
N ALA A 50 27.76 12.05 18.02
CA ALA A 50 28.93 12.75 17.47
C ALA A 50 28.86 14.28 17.64
N THR A 51 27.66 14.84 17.72
CA THR A 51 27.43 16.29 17.86
C THR A 51 27.13 16.73 19.30
N GLY A 52 26.92 15.78 20.22
CA GLY A 52 26.43 16.07 21.56
C GLY A 52 24.97 16.56 21.61
N ALA A 53 24.22 16.40 20.51
CA ALA A 53 22.82 16.80 20.44
C ALA A 53 21.90 15.75 21.07
N ARG A 54 20.69 16.17 21.48
CA ARG A 54 19.63 15.25 21.89
C ARG A 54 18.83 14.81 20.66
N LEU A 55 18.63 13.50 20.51
CA LEU A 55 17.72 12.94 19.50
C LEU A 55 16.34 12.68 20.10
N GLU A 56 15.30 13.08 19.37
CA GLU A 56 13.92 12.71 19.64
C GLU A 56 13.32 12.07 18.39
N LEU A 57 12.72 10.89 18.52
CA LEU A 57 12.10 10.15 17.42
C LEU A 57 10.63 9.89 17.74
N THR A 58 9.76 10.35 16.84
CA THR A 58 8.32 10.07 16.88
C THR A 58 7.95 9.16 15.72
N TRP A 59 7.18 8.11 15.98
CA TRP A 59 6.78 7.13 14.98
C TRP A 59 5.31 7.29 14.58
N GLY A 60 5.05 7.25 13.28
CA GLY A 60 3.71 7.05 12.75
C GLY A 60 3.31 5.57 12.73
N MET A 61 2.13 5.29 12.17
CA MET A 61 1.65 3.94 11.93
C MET A 61 2.58 3.18 10.97
N GLU A 62 2.92 1.93 11.31
CA GLU A 62 3.60 1.01 10.39
C GLU A 62 2.60 0.54 9.32
N ILE A 63 2.93 0.76 8.05
CA ILE A 63 2.13 0.26 6.92
C ILE A 63 2.74 -1.04 6.42
N CYS A 64 1.99 -2.14 6.52
CA CYS A 64 2.46 -3.45 6.06
C CYS A 64 2.31 -3.62 4.54
N ASP A 65 3.05 -4.58 3.98
CA ASP A 65 2.82 -5.04 2.62
C ASP A 65 1.45 -5.74 2.50
N VAL A 66 0.84 -5.71 1.31
CA VAL A 66 -0.45 -6.36 1.08
C VAL A 66 -0.22 -7.86 0.86
N LYS A 67 -0.79 -8.69 1.74
CA LYS A 67 -0.86 -10.13 1.53
C LYS A 67 -2.09 -10.47 0.72
N ILE A 68 -1.90 -10.89 -0.52
CA ILE A 68 -3.00 -11.20 -1.44
C ILE A 68 -3.53 -12.59 -1.10
N ASN A 69 -4.81 -12.69 -0.75
CA ASN A 69 -5.51 -13.96 -0.72
C ASN A 69 -5.91 -14.35 -2.15
N GLU A 70 -5.24 -15.37 -2.69
CA GLU A 70 -5.34 -15.73 -4.11
C GLU A 70 -6.76 -16.20 -4.52
N PRO A 71 -7.51 -16.97 -3.70
CA PRO A 71 -8.89 -17.31 -4.03
C PRO A 71 -9.80 -16.08 -4.19
N LEU A 72 -9.72 -15.11 -3.26
CA LEU A 72 -10.49 -13.86 -3.35
C LEU A 72 -10.13 -13.08 -4.62
N ALA A 73 -8.84 -12.89 -4.89
CA ALA A 73 -8.35 -12.15 -6.05
C ALA A 73 -8.74 -12.83 -7.37
N THR A 74 -8.62 -14.15 -7.44
CA THR A 74 -8.97 -14.94 -8.64
C THR A 74 -10.47 -14.89 -8.92
N ARG A 75 -11.32 -15.02 -7.88
CA ARG A 75 -12.77 -14.89 -8.02
C ARG A 75 -13.17 -13.49 -8.49
N TYR A 76 -12.53 -12.45 -7.94
CA TYR A 76 -12.72 -11.07 -8.39
C TYR A 76 -12.35 -10.91 -9.87
N GLU A 77 -11.15 -11.32 -10.27
CA GLU A 77 -10.72 -11.24 -11.67
C GLU A 77 -11.70 -11.94 -12.63
N ASN A 78 -12.20 -13.11 -12.24
CA ASN A 78 -13.18 -13.86 -13.04
C ASN A 78 -14.48 -13.07 -13.23
N TYR A 79 -15.02 -12.44 -12.18
CA TYR A 79 -16.20 -11.59 -12.31
C TYR A 79 -15.95 -10.35 -13.18
N MET A 80 -14.81 -9.69 -12.99
CA MET A 80 -14.44 -8.53 -13.79
C MET A 80 -14.35 -8.87 -15.27
N ARG A 81 -13.75 -10.01 -15.63
CA ARG A 81 -13.69 -10.50 -17.02
C ARG A 81 -15.07 -10.89 -17.55
N THR A 82 -15.78 -11.79 -16.86
CA THR A 82 -16.95 -12.48 -17.42
C THR A 82 -18.27 -11.71 -17.30
N LYS A 83 -18.42 -10.86 -16.28
CA LYS A 83 -19.66 -10.09 -16.03
C LYS A 83 -19.55 -8.64 -16.43
N PHE A 84 -18.36 -8.06 -16.35
CA PHE A 84 -18.14 -6.62 -16.57
C PHE A 84 -17.27 -6.31 -17.79
N GLY A 85 -16.79 -7.33 -18.51
CA GLY A 85 -16.03 -7.16 -19.76
C GLY A 85 -14.69 -6.46 -19.58
N VAL A 86 -14.12 -6.48 -18.36
CA VAL A 86 -12.85 -5.83 -18.07
C VAL A 86 -11.70 -6.70 -18.55
N GLU A 87 -10.84 -6.14 -19.38
CA GLU A 87 -9.58 -6.77 -19.76
C GLU A 87 -8.61 -6.72 -18.57
N ILE A 88 -8.26 -7.88 -18.03
CA ILE A 88 -7.27 -8.00 -16.95
C ILE A 88 -5.98 -8.54 -17.55
N LYS A 89 -4.90 -7.75 -17.44
CA LYS A 89 -3.55 -8.10 -17.91
C LYS A 89 -2.97 -9.27 -17.13
N SER A 90 -1.92 -9.90 -17.67
CA SER A 90 -1.24 -11.03 -17.03
C SER A 90 -0.69 -10.66 -15.65
N LYS A 91 -0.60 -11.65 -14.75
CA LYS A 91 -0.02 -11.44 -13.40
C LYS A 91 1.41 -10.88 -13.47
N GLU A 92 2.20 -11.33 -14.44
CA GLU A 92 3.55 -10.79 -14.70
C GLU A 92 3.53 -9.29 -15.03
N PHE A 93 2.61 -8.86 -15.90
CA PHE A 93 2.43 -7.45 -16.19
C PHE A 93 1.96 -6.67 -14.94
N GLN A 94 1.02 -7.21 -14.18
CA GLN A 94 0.54 -6.57 -12.96
C GLN A 94 1.67 -6.38 -11.92
N LEU A 95 2.55 -7.38 -11.76
CA LEU A 95 3.68 -7.33 -10.83
C LEU A 95 4.84 -6.44 -11.30
N SER A 96 4.90 -6.09 -12.59
CA SER A 96 5.92 -5.16 -13.12
C SER A 96 5.54 -3.68 -12.93
N LEU A 97 4.28 -3.40 -12.57
CA LEU A 97 3.82 -2.03 -12.33
C LEU A 97 4.43 -1.45 -11.04
N PRO A 98 4.63 -0.12 -10.97
CA PRO A 98 5.12 0.53 -9.76
C PRO A 98 4.27 0.18 -8.53
N SER A 99 4.92 -0.25 -7.47
CA SER A 99 4.26 -0.60 -6.20
C SER A 99 3.77 0.63 -5.44
N ALA A 100 2.54 0.59 -4.96
CA ALA A 100 1.95 1.58 -4.05
C ALA A 100 2.14 1.20 -2.57
N SER A 101 1.61 2.02 -1.66
CA SER A 101 1.56 1.74 -0.22
C SER A 101 0.16 2.05 0.30
N THR A 102 -0.41 1.15 1.10
CA THR A 102 -1.79 1.22 1.61
C THR A 102 -1.90 0.51 2.95
N ASP A 103 -2.69 1.08 3.87
CA ASP A 103 -3.00 0.48 5.17
C ASP A 103 -3.87 -0.79 5.06
N GLN A 104 -4.44 -1.06 3.87
CA GLN A 104 -5.03 -2.36 3.56
C GLN A 104 -4.05 -3.52 3.80
N GLY A 105 -2.74 -3.27 3.69
CA GLY A 105 -1.72 -4.25 4.07
C GLY A 105 -1.89 -4.72 5.52
N ASN A 106 -2.10 -3.79 6.45
CA ASN A 106 -2.34 -4.12 7.86
C ASN A 106 -3.59 -5.02 8.04
N VAL A 107 -4.66 -4.76 7.29
CA VAL A 107 -5.88 -5.60 7.31
C VAL A 107 -5.57 -7.00 6.82
N THR A 108 -4.81 -7.13 5.73
CA THR A 108 -4.44 -8.45 5.16
C THR A 108 -3.52 -9.29 6.03
N TYR A 109 -2.88 -8.71 7.05
CA TYR A 109 -2.18 -9.49 8.08
C TYR A 109 -3.14 -10.05 9.15
N ALA A 110 -4.30 -9.41 9.35
CA ALA A 110 -5.26 -9.80 10.37
C ALA A 110 -6.31 -10.78 9.85
N ILE A 111 -6.82 -10.55 8.64
CA ILE A 111 -7.89 -11.33 7.99
C ILE A 111 -7.62 -11.53 6.48
N PRO A 112 -8.27 -12.52 5.82
CA PRO A 112 -8.15 -12.69 4.38
C PRO A 112 -8.54 -11.39 3.65
N GLY A 113 -7.75 -11.00 2.65
CA GLY A 113 -8.04 -9.82 1.86
C GLY A 113 -7.18 -9.71 0.61
N PHE A 114 -7.49 -8.73 -0.20
CA PHE A 114 -6.76 -8.37 -1.41
C PHE A 114 -6.98 -6.87 -1.67
N HIS A 115 -6.28 -6.29 -2.65
CA HIS A 115 -6.41 -4.87 -2.99
C HIS A 115 -6.38 -4.68 -4.51
N PRO A 116 -7.54 -4.72 -5.19
CA PRO A 116 -7.58 -4.59 -6.64
C PRO A 116 -7.42 -3.14 -7.07
N PHE A 117 -6.69 -2.94 -8.18
CA PHE A 117 -6.72 -1.69 -8.93
C PHE A 117 -7.76 -1.77 -10.04
N TYR A 118 -8.40 -0.64 -10.35
CA TYR A 118 -9.23 -0.46 -11.54
C TYR A 118 -8.86 0.86 -12.21
N ASN A 119 -9.00 0.90 -13.53
CA ASN A 119 -8.66 2.09 -14.31
C ASN A 119 -9.88 3.03 -14.35
N ILE A 120 -9.62 4.33 -14.22
CA ILE A 120 -10.61 5.40 -14.42
C ILE A 120 -10.37 6.19 -15.71
N HIS A 121 -9.61 5.59 -16.64
CA HIS A 121 -9.28 6.11 -17.98
C HIS A 121 -8.39 7.36 -17.96
N VAL A 122 -7.36 7.35 -17.10
CA VAL A 122 -6.31 8.35 -17.08
C VAL A 122 -5.11 7.93 -17.92
N ASP A 123 -4.41 8.90 -18.51
CA ASP A 123 -3.12 8.66 -19.13
C ASP A 123 -2.00 8.56 -18.08
N TRP A 124 -0.80 8.17 -18.55
CA TRP A 124 0.38 8.02 -17.71
C TRP A 124 0.89 9.35 -17.11
N ALA A 125 0.52 10.50 -17.67
CA ALA A 125 0.92 11.81 -17.15
C ALA A 125 0.02 12.24 -15.98
N ASN A 126 -1.19 11.68 -15.89
CA ASN A 126 -2.22 12.04 -14.93
C ASN A 126 -2.52 10.92 -13.92
N LEU A 127 -1.49 10.19 -13.48
CA LEU A 127 -1.62 9.16 -12.44
C LEU A 127 -1.92 9.73 -11.05
N ASN A 128 -2.14 8.85 -10.07
CA ASN A 128 -2.38 9.16 -8.66
C ASN A 128 -1.48 10.30 -8.14
N HIS A 129 -2.04 11.16 -7.28
CA HIS A 129 -1.38 12.34 -6.71
C HIS A 129 -1.10 13.49 -7.69
N THR A 130 -1.86 13.57 -8.78
CA THR A 130 -1.83 14.73 -9.70
C THR A 130 -3.17 15.46 -9.73
N PRO A 131 -3.19 16.77 -10.10
CA PRO A 131 -4.43 17.48 -10.38
C PRO A 131 -5.28 16.80 -11.48
N GLY A 132 -4.64 16.23 -12.51
CA GLY A 132 -5.34 15.54 -13.59
C GLY A 132 -6.05 14.27 -13.12
N PHE A 133 -5.46 13.49 -12.21
CA PHE A 133 -6.17 12.37 -11.59
C PHE A 133 -7.36 12.84 -10.75
N THR A 134 -7.21 13.97 -10.04
CA THR A 134 -8.31 14.56 -9.25
C THR A 134 -9.48 14.94 -10.14
N GLU A 135 -9.22 15.60 -11.27
CA GLU A 135 -10.25 15.94 -12.25
C GLU A 135 -10.89 14.68 -12.84
N ALA A 136 -10.09 13.68 -13.23
CA ALA A 136 -10.58 12.44 -13.82
C ALA A 136 -11.45 11.63 -12.85
N ALA A 137 -11.06 11.54 -11.58
CA ALA A 137 -11.80 10.83 -10.55
C ALA A 137 -13.18 11.43 -10.28
N GLY A 138 -13.38 12.72 -10.57
CA GLY A 138 -14.67 13.40 -10.47
C GLY A 138 -15.59 13.24 -11.69
N LYS A 139 -15.14 12.56 -12.75
CA LYS A 139 -15.93 12.38 -13.98
C LYS A 139 -16.87 11.17 -13.86
N GLU A 140 -18.00 11.24 -14.54
CA GLU A 140 -19.00 10.17 -14.57
C GLU A 140 -18.41 8.82 -15.00
N ILE A 141 -17.46 8.81 -15.94
CA ILE A 141 -16.81 7.58 -16.38
C ILE A 141 -16.04 6.89 -15.23
N ALA A 142 -15.41 7.66 -14.33
CA ALA A 142 -14.72 7.09 -13.17
C ALA A 142 -15.72 6.44 -12.20
N HIS A 143 -16.90 7.03 -12.02
CA HIS A 143 -17.97 6.44 -11.22
C HIS A 143 -18.51 5.15 -11.83
N VAL A 144 -18.67 5.10 -13.16
CA VAL A 144 -19.07 3.87 -13.88
C VAL A 144 -18.07 2.74 -13.62
N GLU A 145 -16.77 3.00 -13.71
CA GLU A 145 -15.73 1.99 -13.41
C GLU A 145 -15.71 1.61 -11.92
N THR A 146 -15.90 2.59 -11.03
CA THR A 146 -16.01 2.36 -9.57
C THR A 146 -17.18 1.43 -9.24
N ILE A 147 -18.33 1.62 -9.90
CA ILE A 147 -19.51 0.76 -9.71
C ILE A 147 -19.23 -0.66 -10.20
N LYS A 148 -18.53 -0.85 -11.33
CA LYS A 148 -18.14 -2.19 -11.79
C LYS A 148 -17.24 -2.88 -10.77
N ALA A 149 -16.19 -2.21 -10.30
CA ALA A 149 -15.28 -2.74 -9.29
C ALA A 149 -16.03 -3.09 -7.99
N THR A 150 -16.92 -2.21 -7.54
CA THR A 150 -17.75 -2.43 -6.34
C THR A 150 -18.67 -3.64 -6.49
N LYS A 151 -19.33 -3.80 -7.65
CA LYS A 151 -20.16 -4.98 -7.93
C LYS A 151 -19.31 -6.25 -7.94
N GLY A 152 -18.12 -6.22 -8.54
CA GLY A 152 -17.18 -7.34 -8.50
C GLY A 152 -16.83 -7.75 -7.06
N MET A 153 -16.43 -6.81 -6.22
CA MET A 153 -16.15 -7.06 -4.80
C MET A 153 -17.37 -7.58 -4.05
N THR A 154 -18.56 -7.07 -4.35
CA THR A 154 -19.83 -7.49 -3.72
C THR A 154 -20.16 -8.94 -4.06
N LEU A 155 -19.97 -9.35 -5.32
CA LEU A 155 -20.19 -10.73 -5.75
C LEU A 155 -19.21 -11.70 -5.09
N VAL A 156 -17.94 -11.32 -4.95
CA VAL A 156 -16.96 -12.14 -4.20
C VAL A 156 -17.34 -12.26 -2.73
N GLY A 157 -17.77 -11.16 -2.09
CA GLY A 157 -18.26 -11.18 -0.72
C GLY A 157 -19.50 -12.05 -0.55
N LEU A 158 -20.43 -12.01 -1.50
CA LEU A 158 -21.61 -12.87 -1.51
C LEU A 158 -21.21 -14.35 -1.66
N ASP A 159 -20.34 -14.68 -2.62
CA ASP A 159 -19.84 -16.04 -2.81
C ASP A 159 -19.21 -16.57 -1.52
N PHE A 160 -18.38 -15.78 -0.84
CA PHE A 160 -17.80 -16.20 0.44
C PHE A 160 -18.85 -16.55 1.50
N LEU A 161 -20.02 -15.92 1.47
CA LEU A 161 -21.10 -16.17 2.43
C LEU A 161 -21.97 -17.38 2.07
N ILE A 162 -22.09 -17.73 0.78
CA ILE A 162 -23.06 -18.74 0.30
C ILE A 162 -22.41 -20.00 -0.28
N ASP A 163 -21.11 -19.95 -0.60
CA ASP A 163 -20.31 -21.04 -1.15
C ASP A 163 -19.30 -21.50 -0.08
N GLU A 164 -19.65 -22.59 0.64
CA GLU A 164 -18.86 -23.10 1.76
C GLU A 164 -17.47 -23.59 1.33
N GLU A 165 -17.35 -24.18 0.14
CA GLU A 165 -16.06 -24.64 -0.38
C GLU A 165 -15.16 -23.45 -0.71
N PHE A 166 -15.70 -22.41 -1.35
CA PHE A 166 -14.95 -21.17 -1.58
C PHE A 166 -14.51 -20.51 -0.26
N ALA A 167 -15.40 -20.45 0.74
CA ALA A 167 -15.05 -19.91 2.05
C ALA A 167 -13.90 -20.70 2.73
N LYS A 168 -13.88 -22.01 2.54
CA LYS A 168 -12.81 -22.89 3.04
C LYS A 168 -11.50 -22.67 2.28
N GLU A 169 -11.52 -22.52 0.96
CA GLU A 169 -10.34 -22.18 0.15
C GLU A 169 -9.72 -20.85 0.62
N VAL A 170 -10.54 -19.81 0.80
CA VAL A 170 -10.11 -18.49 1.29
C VAL A 170 -9.42 -18.61 2.65
N LYS A 171 -10.01 -19.36 3.59
CA LYS A 171 -9.42 -19.56 4.93
C LYS A 171 -8.11 -20.34 4.88
N THR A 172 -8.06 -21.40 4.08
CA THR A 172 -6.88 -22.26 3.93
C THR A 172 -5.71 -21.48 3.36
N ASP A 173 -5.95 -20.69 2.30
CA ASP A 173 -4.93 -19.83 1.70
C ASP A 173 -4.38 -18.81 2.71
N PHE A 174 -5.27 -18.20 3.51
CA PHE A 174 -4.87 -17.25 4.54
C PHE A 174 -4.05 -17.87 5.67
N GLU A 175 -4.35 -19.11 6.08
CA GLU A 175 -3.52 -19.87 7.02
C GLU A 175 -2.12 -20.14 6.45
N GLY A 176 -2.03 -20.45 5.15
CA GLY A 176 -0.77 -20.59 4.43
C GLY A 176 0.06 -19.30 4.45
N ILE A 177 -0.56 -18.15 4.18
CA ILE A 177 0.08 -16.83 4.26
C ILE A 177 0.63 -16.57 5.67
N LYS A 178 -0.10 -16.94 6.72
CA LYS A 178 0.34 -16.77 8.12
C LYS A 178 1.50 -17.68 8.52
N ALA A 179 1.59 -18.86 7.91
CA ALA A 179 2.63 -19.85 8.19
C ALA A 179 3.99 -19.47 7.58
N VAL A 180 4.01 -18.60 6.56
CA VAL A 180 5.23 -17.98 6.03
C VAL A 180 5.60 -16.80 6.93
N LYS A 181 6.31 -17.10 8.02
CA LYS A 181 6.91 -16.12 8.94
C LYS A 181 8.38 -16.41 9.14
#